data_AF-A0A956SD99-F1
#
_entry.id   AF-A0A956SD99-F1
#
_cell.length_a   1.000
_cell.length_b   1.000
_cell.length_c   1.000
_cell.angle_alpha   90.00
_cell.angle_beta   90.00
_cell.angle_gamma   90.00
#
_symmetry.space_group_name_H-M   'P 1'
#
loop_
_entity.id
_entity.type
_entity.pdbx_description
1 polymer ?
#
loop_
_entity_poly.entity_id
_entity_poly.type
_entity_poly.pdbx_seq_one_letter_code
_entity_poly.pdbx_strand_id
1 'polypeptide(L)'
;EGKNFLVIDPDICVDCDLCVPECPVEAIYSEDNVPEKWSHYKEINERYSQEWPTISEQKDPLPDSEDWKGAENKADQFDPSPAED
;
A
#
# COMPACT_ATOMS: atom_id res chain seq x y z
N GLU A 1 -6.40 -2.11 6.23
CA GLU A 1 -6.60 -2.22 4.78
C GLU A 1 -7.63 -1.21 4.33
N GLY A 2 -7.31 -0.54 3.23
CA GLY A 2 -8.22 0.35 2.54
C GLY A 2 -8.95 -0.39 1.44
N LYS A 3 -9.96 0.25 0.87
CA LYS A 3 -10.79 -0.34 -0.16
C LYS A 3 -10.03 -0.73 -1.44
N ASN A 4 -9.00 0.02 -1.80
CA ASN A 4 -8.18 -0.27 -2.98
C ASN A 4 -6.67 -0.09 -2.75
N PHE A 5 -6.24 0.00 -1.49
CA PHE A 5 -4.84 0.23 -1.15
C PHE A 5 -4.47 -0.41 0.19
N LEU A 6 -3.20 -0.79 0.34
CA LEU A 6 -2.63 -1.24 1.60
C LEU A 6 -1.52 -0.28 2.04
N VAL A 7 -1.40 -0.11 3.35
CA VAL A 7 -0.40 0.73 3.98
C VAL A 7 0.37 -0.06 5.03
N ILE A 8 1.61 0.35 5.27
CA ILE A 8 2.49 -0.14 6.31
C ILE A 8 2.50 0.89 7.44
N ASP A 9 2.28 0.43 8.67
CA ASP A 9 2.41 1.27 9.87
C ASP A 9 3.91 1.54 10.15
N PRO A 10 4.39 2.79 10.05
CA PRO A 10 5.80 3.09 10.29
C PRO A 10 6.21 2.90 11.76
N ASP A 11 5.29 3.00 12.72
CA ASP A 11 5.60 2.84 14.14
C ASP A 11 5.78 1.36 14.55
N ILE A 12 5.23 0.44 13.74
CA ILE A 12 5.30 -1.02 13.96
C ILE A 12 6.32 -1.68 13.03
N CYS A 13 6.59 -1.08 11.87
CA CYS A 13 7.61 -1.57 10.93
C CYS A 13 8.98 -1.64 11.62
N VAL A 14 9.71 -2.72 11.36
CA VAL A 14 11.05 -2.98 11.91
C VAL A 14 12.12 -3.09 10.82
N ASP A 15 11.82 -2.60 9.62
CA ASP A 15 12.74 -2.54 8.47
C ASP A 15 13.38 -3.90 8.13
N CYS A 16 12.58 -4.97 8.13
CA CYS A 16 13.08 -6.32 7.85
C CYS A 16 13.16 -6.68 6.35
N ASP A 17 12.62 -5.81 5.48
CA ASP A 17 12.56 -5.96 4.01
C ASP A 17 11.89 -7.24 3.47
N LEU A 18 11.28 -8.07 4.32
CA LEU A 18 10.66 -9.32 3.89
C LEU A 18 9.46 -9.14 2.95
N CYS A 19 8.73 -8.03 3.05
CA CYS A 19 7.59 -7.75 2.19
C CYS A 19 7.97 -7.21 0.81
N VAL A 20 9.18 -6.65 0.66
CA VAL A 20 9.65 -6.03 -0.59
C VAL A 20 9.62 -7.01 -1.78
N PRO A 21 10.22 -8.22 -1.72
CA PRO A 21 10.20 -9.16 -2.83
C PRO A 21 8.84 -9.85 -3.04
N GLU A 22 7.94 -9.79 -2.05
CA GLU A 22 6.64 -10.46 -2.10
C GLU A 22 5.59 -9.65 -2.86
N CYS A 23 5.80 -8.35 -3.06
CA CYS A 23 4.87 -7.50 -3.80
C CYS A 23 4.97 -7.78 -5.31
N PRO A 24 3.94 -8.36 -5.96
CA PRO A 24 4.01 -8.76 -7.38
C PRO A 24 4.06 -7.58 -8.36
N VAL A 25 3.87 -6.36 -7.87
CA VAL A 25 3.92 -5.10 -8.65
C VAL A 25 5.02 -4.15 -8.15
N GLU A 26 5.93 -4.64 -7.30
CA GLU A 26 7.12 -3.92 -6.83
C GLU A 26 6.79 -2.54 -6.21
N ALA A 27 5.66 -2.44 -5.49
CA ALA A 27 5.16 -1.18 -4.94
C ALA A 27 5.71 -0.84 -3.54
N ILE A 28 6.44 -1.75 -2.90
CA ILE A 28 6.97 -1.59 -1.55
C ILE A 28 8.42 -1.13 -1.63
N TYR A 29 8.73 -0.04 -0.93
CA TYR A 29 10.06 0.54 -0.82
C TYR A 29 10.39 0.75 0.66
N SER A 30 11.66 0.57 1.03
CA SER A 30 12.17 1.17 2.26
C SER A 30 11.98 2.69 2.21
N GLU A 31 11.72 3.32 3.35
CA GLU A 31 11.38 4.75 3.43
C GLU A 31 12.43 5.65 2.74
N ASP A 32 13.71 5.31 2.87
CA ASP A 32 14.83 6.05 2.26
C ASP A 32 14.93 5.87 0.74
N ASN A 33 14.28 4.83 0.21
CA ASN A 33 14.34 4.44 -1.20
C ASN A 33 13.05 4.78 -1.97
N VAL A 34 12.07 5.42 -1.32
CA VAL A 34 10.85 5.89 -2.00
C VAL A 34 11.25 6.94 -3.05
N PRO A 35 10.96 6.72 -4.35
CA PRO A 35 11.23 7.72 -5.38
C PRO A 35 10.53 9.04 -5.06
N GLU A 36 11.19 10.17 -5.32
CA GLU A 36 10.69 11.52 -4.98
C GLU A 36 9.26 11.78 -5.47
N LYS A 37 8.92 11.33 -6.68
CA LYS A 37 7.56 11.46 -7.26
C LYS A 37 6.46 10.77 -6.45
N TRP A 38 6.82 9.88 -5.53
CA TRP A 38 5.95 9.08 -4.68
C TRP A 38 6.14 9.40 -3.19
N SER A 39 6.87 10.48 -2.84
CA SER A 39 7.11 10.89 -1.45
C SER A 39 5.82 11.09 -0.64
N HIS A 40 4.75 11.57 -1.29
CA HIS A 40 3.43 11.75 -0.68
C HIS A 40 2.82 10.45 -0.11
N TYR A 41 3.25 9.27 -0.56
CA TYR A 41 2.77 8.00 0.01
C TYR A 41 3.24 7.79 1.45
N LYS A 42 4.30 8.46 1.92
CA LYS A 42 4.72 8.38 3.32
C LYS A 42 3.61 8.86 4.26
N GLU A 43 3.02 10.03 3.97
CA GLU A 43 1.91 10.60 4.74
C GLU A 43 0.64 9.73 4.65
N ILE A 44 0.39 9.12 3.49
CA ILE A 44 -0.73 8.16 3.31
C ILE A 44 -0.52 6.94 4.22
N ASN A 45 0.69 6.38 4.27
CA ASN A 45 1.00 5.23 5.11
C ASN A 45 0.85 5.55 6.60
N GLU A 46 1.45 6.65 7.05
CA GLU A 46 1.35 7.12 8.45
C GLU A 46 -0.11 7.33 8.86
N ARG A 47 -0.89 8.05 8.04
CA ARG A 47 -2.28 8.35 8.38
C ARG A 47 -3.17 7.10 8.41
N TYR A 48 -3.20 6.36 7.31
CA TYR A 48 -4.20 5.31 7.15
C TYR A 48 -3.85 4.02 7.89
N SER A 49 -2.60 3.84 8.31
CA SER A 49 -2.23 2.75 9.21
C SER A 49 -2.92 2.86 10.57
N GLN A 50 -3.23 4.08 11.01
CA GLN A 50 -3.95 4.34 12.27
C GLN A 50 -5.48 4.34 12.10
N GLU A 51 -5.99 4.52 10.88
CA GLU A 51 -7.43 4.64 10.60
C GLU A 51 -8.07 3.33 10.09
N TRP A 52 -7.33 2.51 9.35
CA TRP A 52 -7.88 1.30 8.71
C TRP A 52 -7.72 0.04 9.57
N PRO A 53 -8.62 -0.95 9.44
CA PRO A 53 -8.51 -2.22 10.17
C PRO A 53 -7.25 -3.00 9.75
N THR A 54 -6.60 -3.72 10.66
CA THR A 54 -5.42 -4.53 10.32
C THR A 54 -5.78 -5.70 9.40
N ILE A 55 -5.04 -5.86 8.30
CA ILE A 55 -5.06 -7.09 7.49
C ILE A 55 -3.93 -8.00 7.98
N SER A 56 -4.27 -9.22 8.42
CA SER A 56 -3.29 -10.21 8.90
C SER A 56 -3.26 -11.50 8.08
N GLU A 57 -4.19 -11.66 7.13
CA GLU A 57 -4.32 -12.83 6.27
C GLU A 57 -4.42 -12.40 4.81
N GLN A 58 -3.83 -13.19 3.91
CA GLN A 58 -3.91 -12.95 2.47
C GLN A 58 -5.34 -13.15 1.98
N LYS A 59 -5.81 -12.22 1.15
CA LYS A 59 -7.06 -12.31 0.38
C LYS A 59 -6.74 -12.39 -1.11
N ASP A 60 -7.74 -12.76 -1.91
CA ASP A 60 -7.61 -12.69 -3.37
C ASP A 60 -7.34 -11.22 -3.81
N PRO A 61 -6.53 -11.01 -4.86
CA PRO A 61 -6.39 -9.69 -5.46
C PRO A 61 -7.73 -9.11 -5.91
N LEU A 62 -7.80 -7.78 -6.07
CA LEU A 62 -8.99 -7.13 -6.62
C LEU A 62 -9.34 -7.71 -8.01
N PRO A 63 -10.63 -7.83 -8.39
CA PRO A 63 -11.04 -8.50 -9.62
C PRO A 63 -10.40 -7.94 -10.90
N ASP A 64 -10.07 -6.65 -10.92
CA ASP A 64 -9.46 -5.92 -12.03
C ASP A 64 -7.95 -5.69 -11.83
N SER A 65 -7.31 -6.34 -10.85
CA SER A 65 -5.91 -6.05 -10.49
C SER A 65 -4.93 -6.22 -11.64
N GLU A 66 -5.19 -7.15 -12.56
CA GLU A 66 -4.37 -7.36 -13.75
C GLU A 66 -4.39 -6.16 -14.70
N ASP A 67 -5.53 -5.49 -14.85
CA ASP A 67 -5.69 -4.33 -15.75
C ASP A 67 -4.95 -3.09 -15.20
N TRP A 68 -4.74 -3.04 -13.88
CA TRP A 68 -4.05 -1.95 -13.19
C TRP A 68 -2.53 -2.18 -13.04
N LYS A 69 -2.01 -3.31 -13.53
CA LYS A 69 -0.55 -3.56 -13.56
C LYS A 69 0.10 -2.61 -14.58
N GLY A 70 1.03 -1.78 -14.11
CA GLY A 70 1.74 -0.82 -14.95
C GLY A 70 0.94 0.43 -15.35
N ALA A 71 -0.31 0.57 -14.89
CA ALA A 71 -1.06 1.81 -15.07
C ALA A 71 -0.38 2.98 -14.33
N GLU A 72 -0.30 4.13 -15.00
CA GLU A 72 0.24 5.37 -14.42
C GLU A 72 -0.85 6.16 -13.68
N ASN A 73 -0.44 7.09 -12.81
CA ASN A 73 -1.33 8.03 -12.12
C ASN A 73 -2.44 7.39 -11.27
N LYS A 74 -2.21 6.18 -10.72
CA LYS A 74 -3.16 5.50 -9.82
C LYS A 74 -3.48 6.27 -8.54
N ALA A 75 -2.65 7.25 -8.16
CA ALA A 75 -2.92 8.13 -7.03
C ALA A 75 -4.26 8.89 -7.19
N ASP A 76 -4.66 9.21 -8.42
CA ASP A 76 -5.93 9.89 -8.71
C ASP A 76 -7.16 8.99 -8.44
N GLN A 77 -6.93 7.68 -8.32
CA GLN A 77 -7.97 6.68 -8.04
C GLN A 77 -7.98 6.24 -6.58
N PHE A 78 -7.15 6.86 -5.73
CA PHE A 78 -7.05 6.50 -4.32
C PHE A 78 -8.40 6.72 -3.60
N ASP A 79 -8.93 5.66 -2.98
CA ASP A 79 -10.13 5.73 -2.15
C ASP A 79 -9.71 5.62 -0.67
N PRO A 80 -9.91 6.66 0.15
CA PRO A 80 -9.47 6.68 1.55
C PRO A 80 -10.35 5.82 2.47
N SER A 81 -11.43 5.23 1.95
CA SER A 81 -12.35 4.41 2.73
C SER A 81 -11.67 3.09 3.16
N PRO A 82 -11.97 2.57 4.36
CA PRO A 82 -11.57 1.21 4.72
C PRO A 82 -12.21 0.20 3.76
N ALA A 83 -11.62 -0.99 3.65
CA ALA A 83 -12.25 -2.09 2.91
C ALA A 83 -13.62 -2.44 3.54
N GLU A 84 -14.58 -2.80 2.69
CA GLU A 84 -15.83 -3.41 3.13
C GLU A 84 -15.57 -4.91 3.35
N ASP A 85 -15.97 -5.45 4.50
CA ASP A 85 -15.75 -6.86 4.90
C ASP A 85 -16.39 -7.87 3.93
#